data_AF-A0AA90Z5J6-F1
#
_entry.id   AF-A0AA90Z5J6-F1
#
_cell.length_a   1.000
_cell.length_b   1.000
_cell.length_c   1.000
_cell.angle_alpha   90.00
_cell.angle_beta   90.00
_cell.angle_gamma   90.00
#
_symmetry.space_group_name_H-M   'P 1'
#
loop_
_entity.id
_entity.type
_entity.pdbx_description
1 polymer ?
#
loop_
_entity_poly.entity_id
_entity_poly.type
_entity_poly.pdbx_seq_one_letter_code
_entity_poly.pdbx_strand_id
1 'polypeptide(L)'
;MTSKADKALIKSLEEVLDLERAALVQGDLDRLSSMVPEKEKLIGAINDLQVLESEALIRVQQKAERNQALLNSAAEGIRAVASRMAELRRVRQEFSTYGADGQRSEFAVRGTAKLEKRA
;
A
#
# COMPACT_ATOMS: atom_id res chain seq x y z
N MET A 1 15.32 22.74 -28.76
CA MET A 1 14.86 21.50 -29.39
C MET A 1 15.29 20.37 -28.49
N THR A 2 14.36 19.68 -27.83
CA THR A 2 14.66 18.52 -26.96
C THR A 2 15.30 17.41 -27.78
N SER A 3 16.40 16.85 -27.27
CA SER A 3 17.11 15.76 -27.93
C SER A 3 16.22 14.52 -27.97
N LYS A 4 16.40 13.66 -28.99
CA LYS A 4 15.70 12.37 -29.09
C LYS A 4 15.95 11.49 -27.86
N ALA A 5 17.10 11.67 -27.19
CA ALA A 5 17.44 11.02 -25.93
C ALA A 5 16.55 11.47 -24.76
N ASP A 6 16.28 12.78 -24.65
CA ASP A 6 15.44 13.38 -23.61
C ASP A 6 14.00 12.86 -23.70
N LYS A 7 13.47 12.76 -24.92
CA LYS A 7 12.14 12.17 -25.17
C LYS A 7 12.07 10.69 -24.80
N ALA A 8 13.16 9.94 -24.97
CA ALA A 8 13.21 8.53 -24.58
C ALA A 8 13.25 8.35 -23.05
N LEU A 9 13.96 9.23 -22.33
CA LEU A 9 13.99 9.24 -20.86
C LEU A 9 12.59 9.52 -20.28
N ILE A 10 11.91 10.54 -20.81
CA ILE A 10 10.54 10.88 -20.39
C ILE A 10 9.58 9.72 -20.66
N LYS A 11 9.67 9.10 -21.84
CA LYS A 11 8.83 7.94 -22.19
C LYS A 11 9.08 6.75 -21.25
N SER A 12 10.35 6.50 -20.89
CA SER A 12 10.70 5.43 -19.95
C SER A 12 10.11 5.69 -18.56
N LEU A 13 10.11 6.95 -18.09
CA LEU A 13 9.44 7.32 -16.84
C LEU A 13 7.92 7.16 -16.94
N GLU A 14 7.30 7.52 -18.07
CA GLU A 14 5.86 7.31 -18.29
C GLU A 14 5.49 5.82 -18.23
N GLU A 15 6.32 4.93 -18.78
CA GLU A 15 6.12 3.47 -18.75
C GLU A 15 6.25 2.91 -17.33
N VAL A 16 7.24 3.35 -16.55
CA VAL A 16 7.40 2.98 -15.14
C VAL A 16 6.19 3.41 -14.32
N LEU A 17 5.65 4.61 -14.55
CA LEU A 17 4.45 5.10 -13.86
C LEU A 17 3.19 4.29 -14.24
N ASP A 18 3.09 3.83 -15.49
CA ASP A 18 1.97 2.98 -15.93
C ASP A 18 2.06 1.57 -15.31
N LEU A 19 3.27 1.02 -15.17
CA LEU A 19 3.53 -0.23 -14.47
C LEU A 19 3.24 -0.12 -12.96
N GLU A 20 3.59 1.00 -12.32
CA GLU A 20 3.25 1.25 -10.91
C GLU A 20 1.74 1.23 -10.71
N ARG A 21 0.99 1.87 -11.61
CA ARG A 21 -0.47 1.86 -11.56
C ARG A 21 -1.02 0.44 -11.66
N ALA A 22 -0.50 -0.37 -12.59
CA ALA A 22 -0.93 -1.76 -12.73
C ALA A 22 -0.67 -2.58 -11.46
N ALA A 23 0.51 -2.42 -10.86
CA ALA A 23 0.86 -3.08 -9.60
C ALA A 23 -0.02 -2.62 -8.43
N LEU A 24 -0.33 -1.32 -8.33
CA LEU A 24 -1.26 -0.77 -7.33
C LEU A 24 -2.66 -1.35 -7.45
N VAL A 25 -3.19 -1.43 -8.67
CA VAL A 25 -4.52 -1.99 -8.94
C VAL A 25 -4.56 -3.49 -8.63
N GLN A 26 -3.46 -4.20 -8.87
CA GLN A 26 -3.33 -5.64 -8.57
C GLN A 26 -3.01 -5.93 -7.09
N GLY A 27 -2.64 -4.91 -6.31
CA GLY A 27 -2.21 -5.07 -4.92
C GLY A 27 -0.81 -5.70 -4.77
N ASP A 28 0.03 -5.65 -5.81
CA ASP A 28 1.38 -6.20 -5.82
C ASP A 28 2.39 -5.19 -5.24
N LEU A 29 2.44 -5.15 -3.90
CA LEU A 29 3.27 -4.21 -3.14
C LEU A 29 4.77 -4.52 -3.24
N ASP A 30 5.14 -5.79 -3.40
CA ASP A 30 6.55 -6.21 -3.56
C ASP A 30 7.11 -5.64 -4.86
N ARG A 31 6.32 -5.71 -5.94
CA ARG A 31 6.70 -5.15 -7.23
C ARG A 31 6.82 -3.63 -7.17
N LEU A 32 5.93 -2.92 -6.46
CA LEU A 32 6.07 -1.48 -6.23
C LEU A 32 7.39 -1.13 -5.52
N SER A 33 7.77 -1.92 -4.52
CA SER A 33 9.01 -1.72 -3.77
C SER A 33 10.25 -1.82 -4.67
N SER A 34 10.23 -2.77 -5.62
CA SER A 34 11.33 -2.98 -6.56
C SER A 34 11.48 -1.88 -7.61
N MET A 35 10.44 -1.08 -7.85
CA MET A 35 10.41 -0.04 -8.89
C MET A 35 10.93 1.33 -8.41
N VAL A 36 11.04 1.54 -7.09
CA VAL A 36 11.53 2.78 -6.48
C VAL A 36 12.93 3.19 -6.99
N PRO A 37 13.95 2.29 -7.02
CA PRO A 37 15.30 2.68 -7.45
C PRO A 37 15.38 3.07 -8.92
N GLU A 38 14.60 2.42 -9.78
CA GLU A 38 14.53 2.72 -11.20
C GLU A 38 13.88 4.09 -11.44
N LYS A 39 12.82 4.40 -10.70
CA LYS A 39 12.15 5.69 -10.74
C LYS A 39 13.03 6.83 -10.27
N GLU A 40 13.78 6.65 -9.18
CA GLU A 40 14.76 7.64 -8.69
C GLU A 40 15.85 7.91 -9.72
N LYS A 41 16.39 6.86 -10.36
CA LYS A 41 17.40 6.99 -11.40
C LYS A 41 16.88 7.77 -12.62
N LEU A 42 15.66 7.48 -13.06
CA LEU A 42 15.03 8.17 -14.20
C LEU A 42 14.72 9.64 -13.88
N ILE A 43 14.23 9.92 -12.67
CA ILE A 43 13.98 11.30 -12.21
C ILE A 43 15.30 12.07 -12.12
N GLY A 44 16.37 11.47 -11.59
CA GLY A 44 17.70 12.08 -11.57
C GLY A 44 18.21 12.41 -12.97
N ALA A 45 18.14 11.44 -13.88
CA ALA A 45 18.54 11.63 -15.27
C ALA A 45 17.71 12.70 -16.01
N ILE A 46 16.43 12.87 -15.64
CA ILE A 46 15.57 13.92 -16.20
C ILE A 46 15.90 15.29 -15.59
N ASN A 47 16.20 15.37 -14.29
CA ASN A 47 16.58 16.64 -13.63
C ASN A 47 17.90 17.21 -14.17
N ASP A 48 18.82 16.36 -14.63
CA ASP A 48 20.09 16.78 -15.23
C ASP A 48 19.91 17.37 -16.65
N LEU A 49 18.70 17.27 -17.24
CA LEU A 49 18.40 17.84 -18.56
C LEU A 49 18.14 19.36 -18.45
N GLN A 50 19.04 20.17 -19.03
CA GLN A 50 18.95 21.63 -19.04
C GLN A 50 17.78 22.21 -19.86
N VAL A 51 17.19 21.43 -20.79
CA VAL A 51 16.07 21.88 -21.63
C VAL A 51 15.02 20.79 -21.70
N LEU A 52 13.92 20.96 -20.97
CA LEU A 52 12.77 20.08 -21.00
C LEU A 52 11.58 20.78 -21.66
N GLU A 53 10.86 20.06 -22.50
CA GLU A 53 9.58 20.53 -23.07
C GLU A 53 8.53 20.60 -21.96
N SER A 54 8.00 21.79 -21.68
CA SER A 54 7.04 22.00 -20.59
C SER A 54 5.81 21.08 -20.65
N GLU A 55 5.34 20.76 -21.86
CA GLU A 55 4.18 19.89 -22.05
C GLU A 55 4.46 18.43 -21.62
N ALA A 56 5.70 17.95 -21.83
CA ALA A 56 6.09 16.60 -21.44
C ALA A 56 6.24 16.47 -19.91
N LEU A 57 6.78 17.50 -19.26
CA LEU A 57 6.82 17.61 -17.79
C LEU A 57 5.42 17.63 -17.16
N ILE A 58 4.49 18.39 -17.74
CA ILE A 58 3.10 18.44 -17.27
C ILE A 58 2.44 17.06 -17.32
N ARG A 59 2.66 16.28 -18.39
CA ARG A 59 2.12 14.92 -18.50
C ARG A 59 2.65 13.99 -17.41
N VAL A 60 3.97 14.03 -17.16
CA VAL A 60 4.60 13.23 -16.09
C VAL A 60 4.07 13.64 -14.71
N GLN A 61 3.96 14.96 -14.44
CA GLN A 61 3.41 15.47 -13.19
C GLN A 61 1.97 14.97 -12.95
N GLN A 62 1.10 15.08 -13.95
CA GLN A 62 -0.28 14.59 -13.84
C GLN A 62 -0.37 13.07 -13.63
N LYS A 63 0.56 12.28 -14.19
CA LYS A 63 0.62 10.84 -13.93
C LYS A 63 1.08 10.56 -12.49
N ALA A 64 2.10 11.28 -12.02
CA ALA A 64 2.63 11.15 -10.67
C ALA A 64 1.57 11.51 -9.60
N GLU A 65 0.82 12.61 -9.79
CA GLU A 65 -0.26 13.01 -8.88
C GLU A 65 -1.37 11.94 -8.79
N ARG A 66 -1.75 11.36 -9.93
CA ARG A 66 -2.74 10.27 -9.97
C ARG A 66 -2.24 9.02 -9.23
N ASN A 67 -0.98 8.64 -9.41
CA ASN A 67 -0.39 7.52 -8.69
C ASN A 67 -0.28 7.80 -7.18
N GLN A 68 0.06 9.03 -6.80
CA GLN A 68 0.12 9.44 -5.39
C GLN A 68 -1.26 9.32 -4.72
N ALA A 69 -2.33 9.74 -5.40
CA ALA A 69 -3.69 9.58 -4.89
C ALA A 69 -4.04 8.09 -4.68
N LEU A 70 -3.73 7.23 -5.66
CA LEU A 70 -3.95 5.78 -5.55
C LEU A 70 -3.16 5.14 -4.41
N LEU A 71 -1.88 5.51 -4.25
CA LEU A 71 -1.03 5.04 -3.15
C LEU A 71 -1.61 5.42 -1.79
N ASN A 72 -2.07 6.67 -1.65
CA ASN A 72 -2.67 7.15 -0.41
C ASN A 72 -3.95 6.36 -0.09
N SER A 73 -4.83 6.17 -1.06
CA SER A 73 -6.05 5.38 -0.88
C SER A 73 -5.78 3.91 -0.58
N ALA A 74 -4.79 3.29 -1.24
CA ALA A 74 -4.37 1.93 -0.95
C ALA A 74 -3.81 1.79 0.48
N ALA A 75 -2.98 2.74 0.91
CA ALA A 75 -2.42 2.78 2.26
C ALA A 75 -3.52 2.95 3.33
N GLU A 76 -4.52 3.79 3.08
CA GLU A 76 -5.70 3.92 3.96
C GLU A 76 -6.48 2.62 4.06
N GLY A 77 -6.73 1.93 2.93
CA GLY A 77 -7.40 0.63 2.91
C GLY A 77 -6.66 -0.43 3.72
N ILE A 78 -5.34 -0.53 3.56
CA ILE A 78 -4.50 -1.46 4.34
C ILE A 78 -4.57 -1.15 5.84
N ARG A 79 -4.49 0.14 6.23
CA ARG A 79 -4.62 0.55 7.64
C ARG A 79 -5.99 0.20 8.21
N ALA A 80 -7.06 0.39 7.43
CA ALA A 80 -8.42 0.05 7.85
C ALA A 80 -8.58 -1.46 8.11
N VAL A 81 -8.05 -2.30 7.22
CA VAL A 81 -8.04 -3.77 7.41
C VAL A 81 -7.20 -4.17 8.61
N ALA A 82 -6.01 -3.59 8.77
CA ALA A 82 -5.14 -3.85 9.92
C ALA A 82 -5.81 -3.50 11.25
N SER A 83 -6.47 -2.33 11.31
CA SER A 83 -7.27 -1.89 12.46
C SER A 83 -8.41 -2.89 12.75
N ARG A 84 -9.15 -3.29 11.71
CA ARG A 84 -10.24 -4.27 11.86
C ARG A 84 -9.77 -5.63 12.36
N MET A 85 -8.62 -6.10 11.89
CA MET A 85 -8.00 -7.34 12.38
C MET A 85 -7.51 -7.22 13.82
N ALA A 86 -7.04 -6.05 14.24
CA ALA A 86 -6.67 -5.78 15.63
C ALA A 86 -7.90 -5.80 16.55
N GLU A 87 -9.02 -5.17 16.16
CA GLU A 87 -10.29 -5.25 16.90
C GLU A 87 -10.77 -6.70 17.05
N LEU A 88 -10.79 -7.48 15.98
CA LEU A 88 -11.21 -8.88 16.02
C LEU A 88 -10.31 -9.73 16.93
N ARG A 89 -8.99 -9.47 16.95
CA ARG A 89 -8.07 -10.11 17.88
C ARG A 89 -8.37 -9.75 19.33
N ARG A 90 -8.68 -8.47 19.61
CA ARG A 90 -9.05 -8.00 20.95
C ARG A 90 -10.36 -8.64 21.43
N VAL A 91 -11.40 -8.68 20.60
CA VAL A 91 -12.67 -9.34 20.93
C VAL A 91 -12.49 -10.83 21.22
N ARG A 92 -11.59 -11.53 20.50
CA ARG A 92 -11.26 -12.93 20.79
C ARG A 92 -10.50 -13.13 22.09
N GLN A 93 -9.74 -12.14 22.56
CA GLN A 93 -8.99 -12.20 23.81
C GLN A 93 -9.84 -11.80 25.02
N GLU A 94 -10.79 -10.88 24.85
CA GLU A 94 -11.60 -10.29 25.92
C GLU A 94 -13.07 -10.76 25.83
N PHE A 95 -13.32 -12.07 25.97
CA PHE A 95 -14.70 -12.55 26.25
C PHE A 95 -14.93 -12.42 27.76
N SER A 96 -15.38 -11.24 28.20
CA SER A 96 -15.68 -10.96 29.60
C SER A 96 -17.18 -11.11 29.83
N THR A 97 -17.62 -12.22 30.42
CA THR A 97 -19.01 -12.40 30.84
C THR A 97 -19.15 -12.00 32.31
N TYR A 98 -20.16 -11.18 32.61
CA TYR A 98 -20.52 -10.88 33.99
C TYR A 98 -21.25 -12.09 34.57
N GLY A 99 -20.73 -12.65 35.67
CA GLY A 99 -21.44 -13.66 36.45
C GLY A 99 -22.67 -13.06 37.14
N ALA A 100 -23.61 -13.92 37.56
CA ALA A 100 -24.81 -13.50 38.28
C ALA A 100 -24.51 -12.82 39.64
N ASP A 101 -23.25 -12.89 40.11
CA ASP A 101 -22.70 -12.24 41.30
C ASP A 101 -22.06 -10.87 41.01
N GLY A 102 -22.08 -10.39 39.76
CA GLY A 102 -21.50 -9.12 39.35
C GLY A 102 -19.98 -9.12 39.20
N GLN A 103 -19.31 -10.28 39.35
CA GLN A 103 -17.86 -10.36 39.18
C GLN A 103 -17.48 -10.48 37.70
N ARG A 104 -16.46 -9.71 37.29
CA ARG A 104 -15.92 -9.68 35.93
C ARG A 104 -15.03 -10.92 35.71
N SER A 105 -15.49 -11.88 34.89
CA SER A 105 -14.70 -13.06 34.55
C SER A 105 -14.14 -12.93 33.12
N GLU A 106 -12.82 -12.78 33.00
CA GLU A 106 -12.12 -12.77 31.70
C GLU A 106 -11.87 -14.21 31.24
N PHE A 107 -12.54 -14.66 30.18
CA PHE A 107 -12.27 -15.95 29.56
C PHE A 107 -11.28 -15.80 28.41
N ALA A 108 -10.02 -16.18 28.63
CA ALA A 108 -9.03 -16.29 27.57
C ALA A 108 -9.41 -17.48 26.65
N VAL A 109 -9.96 -17.20 25.47
CA VAL A 109 -10.22 -18.22 24.44
C VAL A 109 -8.90 -18.61 23.77
N ARG A 110 -8.03 -19.31 24.50
CA ARG A 110 -6.96 -20.12 23.89
C ARG A 110 -7.54 -21.49 23.61
N GLY A 111 -7.69 -21.81 22.32
CA GLY A 111 -8.21 -23.09 21.86
C GLY A 111 -7.43 -24.27 22.44
N THR A 112 -8.14 -25.11 23.19
CA THR A 112 -8.28 -26.57 23.00
C THR A 112 -9.11 -27.07 24.18
N ALA A 113 -10.43 -26.91 24.10
CA ALA A 113 -11.31 -27.64 25.01
C ALA A 113 -11.25 -29.12 24.61
N LYS A 114 -10.40 -29.90 25.30
CA LYS A 114 -10.52 -31.36 25.32
C LYS A 114 -11.90 -31.68 25.89
N LEU A 115 -12.84 -32.00 25.00
CA LEU A 115 -14.15 -32.51 25.36
C LEU A 115 -13.97 -33.93 25.90
N GLU A 116 -13.86 -34.08 27.22
CA GLU A 116 -13.98 -35.40 27.84
C GLU A 116 -15.47 -35.79 27.89
N LYS A 117 -15.78 -36.85 27.15
CA LYS A 117 -17.09 -37.48 27.08
C LYS A 117 -17.31 -38.22 28.40
N ARG A 118 -18.14 -37.68 29.31
CA ARG A 118 -18.59 -38.42 30.49
C ARG A 118 -19.76 -39.31 30.07
N ALA A 119 -19.51 -40.61 30.04
CA ALA A 119 -20.53 -41.65 30.11
C ALA A 119 -20.75 -42.01 31.59
#